data_AF-A0A3B0SKP0-F1
#
_entry.id   AF-A0A3B0SKP0-F1
#
_cell.length_a   1.000
_cell.length_b   1.000
_cell.length_c   1.000
_cell.angle_alpha   90.00
_cell.angle_beta   90.00
_cell.angle_gamma   90.00
#
_symmetry.space_group_name_H-M   'P 1'
#
loop_
_entity.id
_entity.type
_entity.pdbx_description
1 polymer ?
#
loop_
_entity_poly.entity_id
_entity_poly.type
_entity_poly.pdbx_seq_one_letter_code
_entity_poly.pdbx_strand_id
1 'polypeptide(L)'
;MNFLSMIKREVSFTLALKKLMKHVKSIDQDAPTLITDDIEASVDRHRDNIAFYFEGETQTYAEFDARANQIAHWALSQGFKAGDAVALFMENSPDYVATWFGLSKVGVVTA
;
A
#
# COMPACT_ATOMS: atom_id res chain seq x y z
N MET A 1 14.12 -35.15 17.84
CA MET A 1 13.28 -34.01 17.43
C MET A 1 11.88 -34.21 17.98
N ASN A 2 11.34 -33.25 18.72
CA ASN A 2 10.24 -33.49 19.66
C ASN A 2 8.86 -33.34 18.96
N PHE A 3 8.09 -34.43 18.84
CA PHE A 3 6.80 -34.51 18.13
C PHE A 3 5.80 -33.39 18.54
N LEU A 4 5.81 -33.01 19.82
CA LEU A 4 5.03 -31.90 20.38
C LEU A 4 5.32 -30.52 19.74
N SER A 5 6.57 -30.26 19.35
CA SER A 5 6.95 -29.00 18.67
C SER A 5 6.47 -28.96 17.22
N MET A 6 6.35 -30.11 16.57
CA MET A 6 5.84 -30.23 15.21
C MET A 6 4.34 -29.91 15.18
N ILE A 7 3.56 -30.47 16.10
CA ILE A 7 2.13 -30.20 16.25
C ILE A 7 1.87 -28.71 16.56
N LYS A 8 2.63 -28.11 17.50
CA LYS A 8 2.49 -26.67 17.81
C LYS A 8 2.74 -25.77 16.59
N ARG A 9 3.70 -26.13 15.73
CA ARG A 9 4.02 -25.38 14.52
C ARG A 9 2.89 -25.47 13.49
N GLU A 10 2.32 -26.65 13.28
CA GLU A 10 1.19 -26.83 12.36
C GLU A 10 -0.08 -26.11 12.81
N VAL A 11 -0.38 -26.15 14.12
CA VAL A 11 -1.51 -25.39 14.68
C VAL A 11 -1.29 -23.89 14.49
N SER A 12 -0.09 -23.38 14.78
CA SER A 12 0.26 -21.97 14.59
C SER A 12 0.16 -21.55 13.12
N PHE A 13 0.66 -22.38 12.21
CA PHE A 13 0.58 -22.16 10.77
C PHE A 13 -0.88 -22.10 10.30
N THR A 14 -1.71 -23.06 10.72
CA THR A 14 -3.11 -23.12 10.34
C THR A 14 -3.90 -21.91 10.85
N LEU A 15 -3.62 -21.44 12.06
CA LEU A 15 -4.23 -20.24 12.62
C LEU A 15 -3.77 -18.96 11.90
N ALA A 16 -2.47 -18.84 11.61
CA ALA A 16 -1.93 -17.74 10.81
C ALA A 16 -2.54 -17.73 9.40
N LEU A 17 -2.64 -18.89 8.76
CA LEU A 17 -3.25 -19.05 7.45
C LEU A 17 -4.73 -18.68 7.47
N LYS A 18 -5.50 -19.13 8.47
CA LYS A 18 -6.92 -18.77 8.61
C LYS A 18 -7.11 -17.26 8.83
N LYS A 19 -6.21 -16.63 9.60
CA LYS A 19 -6.19 -15.17 9.80
C LYS A 19 -5.85 -14.44 8.49
N LEU A 20 -4.87 -14.93 7.74
CA LEU A 20 -4.49 -14.40 6.43
C LEU A 20 -5.64 -14.52 5.43
N MET A 21 -6.26 -15.70 5.33
CA MET A 21 -7.40 -15.95 4.45
C MET A 21 -8.58 -15.02 4.76
N LYS A 22 -8.79 -14.64 6.02
CA LYS A 22 -9.82 -13.66 6.38
C LYS A 22 -9.55 -12.26 5.80
N HIS A 23 -8.28 -11.88 5.59
CA HIS A 23 -7.89 -10.58 5.04
C HIS A 23 -7.69 -10.59 3.53
N VAL A 24 -7.34 -11.75 2.95
CA VAL A 24 -7.09 -11.88 1.49
C VAL A 24 -8.36 -12.23 0.73
N LYS A 25 -9.31 -12.94 1.35
CA LYS A 25 -10.56 -13.34 0.67
C LYS A 25 -11.50 -12.17 0.37
N SER A 26 -11.25 -10.98 0.94
CA SER A 26 -11.98 -9.75 0.63
C SER A 26 -11.47 -9.02 -0.61
N ILE A 27 -10.38 -9.50 -1.24
CA ILE A 27 -9.92 -8.95 -2.51
C ILE A 27 -10.80 -9.53 -3.62
N ASP A 28 -11.89 -8.82 -3.89
CA ASP A 28 -12.83 -9.09 -4.97
C ASP A 28 -12.61 -8.04 -6.08
N GLN A 29 -12.74 -8.45 -7.35
CA GLN A 29 -12.68 -7.51 -8.47
C GLN A 29 -13.86 -6.53 -8.44
N ASP A 30 -14.98 -6.95 -7.84
CA ASP A 30 -16.18 -6.14 -7.68
C ASP A 30 -16.26 -5.45 -6.29
N ALA A 31 -15.15 -5.40 -5.55
CA ALA A 31 -15.12 -4.73 -4.25
C ALA A 31 -15.43 -3.23 -4.41
N PRO A 32 -16.27 -2.65 -3.54
CA PRO A 32 -16.60 -1.23 -3.60
C PRO A 32 -15.43 -0.33 -3.12
N THR A 33 -14.38 -0.94 -2.55
CA THR A 33 -13.20 -0.28 -2.00
C THR A 33 -12.02 -0.46 -2.93
N LEU A 34 -11.32 0.63 -3.21
CA LEU A 34 -10.10 0.67 -4.02
C LEU A 34 -8.87 0.39 -3.16
N ILE A 35 -7.77 0.01 -3.81
CA ILE A 35 -6.47 -0.11 -3.14
C ILE A 35 -6.07 1.19 -2.42
N THR A 36 -6.52 2.34 -2.94
CA THR A 36 -6.25 3.62 -2.32
C THR A 36 -6.95 3.78 -0.98
N ASP A 37 -8.18 3.27 -0.86
CA ASP A 37 -8.96 3.33 0.38
C ASP A 37 -8.30 2.46 1.47
N ASP A 38 -7.78 1.29 1.09
CA ASP A 38 -7.07 0.40 2.02
C ASP A 38 -5.77 1.03 2.54
N ILE A 39 -5.02 1.71 1.65
CA ILE A 39 -3.79 2.41 2.04
C ILE A 39 -4.13 3.61 2.92
N GLU A 40 -5.12 4.43 2.59
CA GLU A 40 -5.54 5.57 3.43
C GLU A 40 -6.01 5.08 4.81
N ALA A 41 -6.80 4.01 4.88
CA ALA A 41 -7.21 3.42 6.15
C ALA A 41 -6.01 2.91 6.97
N SER A 42 -4.94 2.44 6.31
CA SER A 42 -3.70 2.07 6.98
C SER A 42 -2.93 3.31 7.46
N VAL A 43 -2.85 4.36 6.66
CA VAL A 43 -2.23 5.64 7.02
C VAL A 43 -2.92 6.23 8.25
N ASP A 44 -4.25 6.23 8.29
CA ASP A 44 -4.98 6.75 9.45
C ASP A 44 -4.74 5.95 10.73
N ARG A 45 -4.64 4.61 10.62
CA ARG A 45 -4.37 3.75 11.78
C ARG A 45 -2.92 3.80 12.27
N HIS A 46 -1.98 4.10 11.38
CA HIS A 46 -0.54 3.94 11.63
C HIS A 46 0.26 5.19 11.30
N ARG A 47 -0.38 6.37 11.35
CA ARG A 47 0.15 7.67 10.92
C ARG A 47 1.60 7.93 11.35
N ASP A 48 1.89 7.72 12.63
CA ASP A 48 3.19 8.03 13.22
C ASP A 48 4.21 6.88 13.10
N ASN A 49 3.81 5.72 12.57
CA ASN A 49 4.71 4.61 12.33
C ASN A 49 5.58 4.88 11.11
N ILE A 50 6.79 4.34 11.11
CA ILE A 50 7.70 4.39 9.96
C ILE A 50 7.16 3.49 8.84
N ALA A 51 6.98 4.07 7.65
CA ALA A 51 6.59 3.39 6.43
C ALA A 51 7.83 2.99 5.60
N PHE A 52 8.82 3.88 5.50
CA PHE A 52 10.04 3.65 4.71
C PHE A 52 11.31 3.94 5.50
N TYR A 53 12.33 3.11 5.24
CA TYR A 53 13.73 3.38 5.58
C TYR A 53 14.48 3.49 4.25
N PHE A 54 15.09 4.62 3.98
CA PHE A 54 15.78 4.86 2.72
C PHE A 54 16.98 5.78 2.94
N GLU A 55 18.16 5.35 2.47
CA GLU A 55 19.41 6.13 2.55
C GLU A 55 19.75 6.71 3.94
N GLY A 56 19.37 6.01 5.01
CA GLY A 56 19.62 6.43 6.39
C GLY A 56 18.55 7.39 6.95
N GLU A 57 17.57 7.75 6.14
CA GLU A 57 16.39 8.51 6.55
C GLU A 57 15.18 7.60 6.76
N THR A 58 14.23 8.10 7.53
CA THR A 58 12.95 7.42 7.80
C THR A 58 11.81 8.31 7.38
N GLN A 59 10.80 7.72 6.76
CA GLN A 59 9.55 8.39 6.42
C GLN A 59 8.37 7.68 7.09
N THR A 60 7.53 8.43 7.77
CA THR A 60 6.30 7.94 8.40
C THR A 60 5.19 7.72 7.38
N TYR A 61 4.14 6.98 7.76
CA TYR A 61 2.93 6.86 6.94
C TYR A 61 2.29 8.22 6.67
N ALA A 62 2.33 9.15 7.63
CA ALA A 62 1.84 10.51 7.47
C ALA A 62 2.57 11.29 6.37
N GLU A 63 3.90 11.22 6.38
CA GLU A 63 4.75 11.93 5.42
C GLU A 63 4.66 11.32 4.03
N PHE A 64 4.58 9.99 3.95
CA PHE A 64 4.32 9.27 2.70
C PHE A 64 2.99 9.70 2.07
N ASP A 65 1.90 9.70 2.84
CA ASP A 65 0.59 10.09 2.32
C ASP A 65 0.54 11.57 1.95
N ALA A 66 1.16 12.45 2.74
CA ALA A 66 1.29 13.86 2.40
C ALA A 66 2.02 14.05 1.05
N ARG A 67 3.09 13.29 0.81
CA ARG A 67 3.81 13.30 -0.46
C ARG A 67 2.96 12.79 -1.62
N ALA A 68 2.25 11.67 -1.43
CA ALA A 68 1.32 11.13 -2.44
C ALA A 68 0.19 12.12 -2.77
N ASN A 69 -0.36 12.81 -1.76
CA ASN A 69 -1.40 13.83 -1.95
C ASN A 69 -0.88 15.05 -2.71
N GLN A 70 0.38 15.47 -2.50
CA GLN A 70 0.98 16.53 -3.31
C GLN A 70 1.04 16.14 -4.80
N ILE A 71 1.41 14.89 -5.09
CA ILE A 71 1.50 14.36 -6.45
C ILE A 71 0.10 14.24 -7.07
N ALA A 72 -0.90 13.80 -6.31
CA ALA A 72 -2.29 13.74 -6.76
C ALA A 72 -2.82 15.14 -7.16
N HIS A 73 -2.61 16.14 -6.30
CA HIS A 73 -3.01 17.53 -6.61
C HIS A 73 -2.24 18.09 -7.81
N TRP A 74 -0.95 17.80 -7.93
CA TRP A 74 -0.18 18.16 -9.11
C TRP A 74 -0.78 17.52 -10.37
N ALA A 75 -1.08 16.22 -10.35
CA ALA A 75 -1.64 15.53 -11.51
C ALA A 75 -3.01 16.12 -11.91
N LEU A 76 -3.88 16.41 -10.94
CA LEU A 76 -5.14 17.11 -11.18
C LEU A 76 -4.91 18.50 -11.81
N SER A 77 -3.89 19.24 -11.34
CA SER A 77 -3.53 20.56 -11.91
C SER A 77 -3.02 20.48 -13.35
N GLN A 78 -2.42 19.35 -13.75
CA GLN A 78 -2.01 19.07 -15.13
C GLN A 78 -3.17 18.58 -16.00
N GLY A 79 -4.36 18.33 -15.41
CA GLY A 79 -5.55 17.91 -16.14
C GLY A 79 -5.69 16.40 -16.33
N PHE A 80 -4.90 15.58 -15.61
CA PHE A 80 -5.07 14.13 -15.60
C PHE A 80 -6.44 13.72 -15.05
N LYS A 81 -7.00 12.65 -15.61
CA LYS A 81 -8.30 12.11 -15.27
C LYS A 81 -8.23 10.60 -15.05
N ALA A 82 -9.24 10.07 -14.39
CA ALA A 82 -9.39 8.63 -14.23
C ALA A 82 -9.39 7.93 -15.60
N GLY A 83 -8.59 6.88 -15.73
CA GLY A 83 -8.39 6.12 -16.96
C GLY A 83 -7.23 6.61 -17.85
N ASP A 84 -6.65 7.78 -17.58
CA ASP A 84 -5.39 8.17 -18.22
C ASP A 84 -4.27 7.22 -17.81
N ALA A 85 -3.30 7.00 -18.70
CA ALA A 85 -2.19 6.09 -18.46
C ALA A 85 -0.85 6.84 -18.40
N VAL A 86 0.00 6.50 -17.44
CA VAL A 86 1.34 7.08 -17.26
C VAL A 86 2.37 5.97 -17.09
N ALA A 87 3.39 5.96 -17.93
CA ALA A 87 4.54 5.08 -17.74
C ALA A 87 5.43 5.62 -16.62
N LEU A 88 5.60 4.87 -15.52
CA LEU A 88 6.35 5.31 -14.35
C LEU A 88 7.77 4.71 -14.38
N PHE A 89 8.75 5.51 -14.82
CA PHE A 89 10.15 5.10 -14.86
C PHE A 89 11.00 5.89 -13.86
N MET A 90 11.31 5.28 -12.72
CA MET A 90 12.10 5.88 -11.65
C MET A 90 12.98 4.82 -10.97
N GLU A 91 13.99 5.26 -10.24
CA GLU A 91 14.79 4.40 -9.37
C GLU A 91 14.00 3.98 -8.12
N ASN A 92 14.46 2.91 -7.47
CA ASN A 92 13.83 2.39 -6.26
C ASN A 92 14.00 3.38 -5.10
N SER A 93 12.97 4.15 -4.81
CA SER A 93 12.92 5.17 -3.76
C SER A 93 11.51 5.29 -3.17
N PRO A 94 11.33 5.86 -1.96
CA PRO A 94 10.01 6.12 -1.41
C PRO A 94 9.13 7.00 -2.33
N ASP A 95 9.76 7.90 -3.09
CA ASP A 95 9.10 8.78 -4.06
C ASP A 95 8.47 8.00 -5.23
N TYR A 96 9.02 6.82 -5.61
CA TYR A 96 8.36 5.95 -6.59
C TYR A 96 6.99 5.48 -6.06
N VAL A 97 6.96 4.99 -4.82
CA VAL A 97 5.70 4.49 -4.22
C VAL A 97 4.73 5.64 -4.00
N ALA A 98 5.22 6.80 -3.57
CA ALA A 98 4.38 7.99 -3.41
C ALA A 98 3.80 8.48 -4.74
N THR A 99 4.58 8.40 -5.83
CA THR A 99 4.13 8.77 -7.17
C THR A 99 3.07 7.81 -7.70
N TRP A 100 3.34 6.51 -7.58
CA TRP A 100 2.39 5.46 -7.91
C TRP A 100 1.06 5.64 -7.16
N PHE A 101 1.14 5.84 -5.84
CA PHE A 101 -0.03 6.00 -4.99
C PHE A 101 -0.77 7.30 -5.28
N GLY A 102 -0.06 8.42 -5.43
CA GLY A 102 -0.64 9.73 -5.75
C GLY A 102 -1.39 9.74 -7.09
N LEU A 103 -0.83 9.10 -8.13
CA LEU A 103 -1.51 8.94 -9.42
C LEU A 103 -2.73 8.00 -9.30
N SER A 104 -2.60 6.93 -8.53
CA SER A 104 -3.71 6.01 -8.27
C SER A 104 -4.90 6.69 -7.59
N LYS A 105 -4.65 7.66 -6.68
CA LYS A 105 -5.72 8.48 -6.05
C LYS A 105 -6.52 9.32 -7.05
N VAL A 106 -5.93 9.66 -8.20
CA VAL A 106 -6.61 10.38 -9.30
C VAL A 106 -7.30 9.42 -10.28
N GLY A 107 -7.11 8.10 -10.10
CA GLY A 107 -7.59 7.06 -11.01
C GLY A 107 -6.73 6.91 -12.26
N VAL A 108 -5.50 7.43 -12.25
CA VAL A 108 -4.53 7.25 -13.33
C VAL A 108 -3.95 5.83 -13.24
N VAL A 109 -3.87 5.16 -14.38
CA VAL A 109 -3.26 3.84 -14.50
C VAL A 109 -1.76 4.01 -14.73
N THR A 110 -0.97 3.67 -13.73
CA THR A 110 0.49 3.66 -13.83
C THR A 110 0.97 2.32 -14.42
N ALA A 111 1.81 2.37 -15.45
CA ALA A 111 2.38 1.21 -16.15
C ALA A 111 3.91 1.18 -16.09
#